data_AF-A0A8C0WEZ7-F1
#
_entry.id   AF-A0A8C0WEZ7-F1
#
_cell.length_a   1.000
_cell.length_b   1.000
_cell.length_c   1.000
_cell.angle_alpha   90.00
_cell.angle_beta   90.00
_cell.angle_gamma   90.00
#
_symmetry.space_group_name_H-M   'P 1'
#
loop_
_entity.id
_entity.type
_entity.pdbx_description
1 polymer ?
#
loop_
_entity_poly.entity_id
_entity_poly.type
_entity_poly.pdbx_seq_one_letter_code
_entity_poly.pdbx_strand_id
1 'polypeptide(L)'
;MSKLKVVSEKSLTNNSRIVGLLAQLEKINTESAESDNARYVTSKILHLAQSQEKTRREMTAKGSTGMEVLLSTLENTKDLQTTLNILCILVELVSAGKFC
;
A
#
# COMPACT_ATOMS: atom_id res chain seq x y z
N MET A 1 -30.12 16.30 -21.37
CA MET A 1 -28.90 15.71 -21.96
C MET A 1 -27.68 16.41 -21.39
N SER A 2 -26.72 15.60 -20.98
CA SER A 2 -25.59 15.88 -20.11
C SER A 2 -24.53 16.78 -20.76
N LYS A 3 -24.08 17.81 -20.02
CA LYS A 3 -22.72 18.34 -20.10
C LYS A 3 -22.36 18.99 -18.76
N LEU A 4 -22.07 18.16 -17.76
CA LEU A 4 -21.32 18.65 -16.59
C LEU A 4 -19.83 18.50 -16.87
N LYS A 5 -19.26 19.69 -17.04
CA LYS A 5 -17.89 20.06 -17.31
C LYS A 5 -17.03 19.62 -16.13
N VAL A 6 -16.08 18.73 -16.43
CA VAL A 6 -14.76 18.56 -15.82
C VAL A 6 -14.51 19.46 -14.60
N VAL A 7 -14.67 18.91 -13.40
CA VAL A 7 -13.95 19.39 -12.22
C VAL A 7 -12.65 18.58 -12.18
N SER A 8 -11.64 19.19 -12.79
CA SER A 8 -10.24 18.84 -12.59
C SER A 8 -9.86 19.38 -11.21
N GLU A 9 -10.03 18.56 -10.17
CA GLU A 9 -9.39 18.79 -8.89
C GLU A 9 -7.90 18.50 -9.03
N LYS A 10 -7.21 19.56 -9.44
CA LYS A 10 -5.78 19.79 -9.27
C LYS A 10 -5.25 19.08 -8.01
N SER A 11 -4.31 18.16 -8.25
CA SER A 11 -3.04 18.08 -7.54
C SER A 11 -3.05 18.57 -6.09
N LEU A 12 -3.76 17.87 -5.22
CA LEU A 12 -3.44 17.93 -3.80
C LEU A 12 -2.29 16.95 -3.59
N THR A 13 -1.09 17.53 -3.55
CA THR A 13 0.19 16.97 -3.09
C THR A 13 0.93 16.01 -4.04
N ASN A 14 2.24 16.17 -4.11
CA ASN A 14 3.19 15.14 -4.56
C ASN A 14 3.20 13.92 -3.61
N ASN A 15 2.04 13.49 -3.10
CA ASN A 15 1.93 12.29 -2.28
C ASN A 15 2.10 11.11 -3.22
N SER A 16 3.21 10.39 -3.08
CA SER A 16 3.41 9.15 -3.81
C SER A 16 2.18 8.26 -3.63
N ARG A 17 1.73 7.65 -4.73
CA ARG A 17 0.55 6.76 -4.76
C ARG A 17 0.62 5.68 -3.69
N ILE A 18 1.83 5.28 -3.28
CA ILE A 18 2.05 4.30 -2.22
C ILE A 18 1.70 4.83 -0.82
N VAL A 19 2.03 6.09 -0.52
CA VAL A 19 1.74 6.74 0.77
C VAL A 19 0.23 6.80 0.99
N GLY A 20 -0.53 7.16 -0.05
CA GLY A 20 -1.99 7.18 0.01
C GLY A 20 -2.62 5.79 0.21
N LEU A 21 -2.01 4.73 -0.33
CA LEU A 21 -2.48 3.35 -0.11
C LEU A 21 -2.12 2.83 1.29
N LEU A 22 -0.95 3.18 1.81
CA LEU A 22 -0.54 2.83 3.17
C LEU A 22 -1.43 3.50 4.22
N ALA A 23 -1.74 4.78 4.04
CA ALA A 23 -2.68 5.48 4.93
C ALA A 23 -4.10 4.88 4.89
N GLN A 24 -4.55 4.38 3.72
CA GLN A 24 -5.81 3.65 3.63
C GLN A 24 -5.74 2.30 4.37
N LEU A 25 -4.63 1.57 4.23
CA LEU A 25 -4.44 0.30 4.92
C LEU A 25 -4.43 0.48 6.44
N GLU A 26 -3.77 1.53 6.93
CA GLU A 26 -3.73 1.87 8.35
C GLU A 26 -5.13 2.14 8.92
N LYS A 27 -5.97 2.90 8.21
CA LYS A 27 -7.37 3.13 8.61
C LYS A 27 -8.18 1.84 8.69
N ILE A 28 -8.03 0.96 7.69
CA ILE A 28 -8.73 -0.33 7.64
C ILE A 28 -8.32 -1.24 8.82
N ASN A 29 -7.09 -1.12 9.32
CA ASN A 29 -6.68 -1.87 10.51
C ASN A 29 -7.31 -1.36 11.80
N THR A 30 -7.63 -0.06 11.88
CA THR A 30 -8.23 0.56 13.07
C THR A 30 -9.75 0.43 13.12
N GLU A 31 -10.41 0.41 11.97
CA GLU A 31 -11.86 0.33 11.84
C GLU A 31 -12.23 -1.11 11.43
N SER A 32 -12.92 -1.86 12.31
CA SER A 32 -13.40 -3.26 12.11
C SER A 32 -13.28 -3.76 10.66
N ALA A 33 -12.17 -4.46 10.36
CA ALA A 33 -11.67 -4.65 9.01
C ALA A 33 -12.71 -5.21 8.02
N GLU A 34 -13.05 -4.42 7.01
CA GLU A 34 -13.70 -4.94 5.79
C GLU A 34 -12.64 -5.71 4.98
N SER A 35 -12.66 -7.04 5.11
CA SER A 35 -11.68 -7.95 4.47
C SER A 35 -11.51 -7.70 2.96
N ASP A 36 -12.57 -7.34 2.24
CA ASP A 36 -12.51 -7.01 0.80
C ASP A 36 -11.65 -5.76 0.52
N ASN A 37 -11.76 -4.73 1.35
CA ASN A 37 -11.00 -3.49 1.18
C ASN A 37 -9.52 -3.70 1.53
N ALA A 38 -9.22 -4.46 2.59
CA ALA A 38 -7.85 -4.84 2.93
C ALA A 38 -7.20 -5.64 1.78
N ARG A 39 -7.91 -6.64 1.23
CA ARG A 39 -7.45 -7.42 0.09
C ARG A 39 -7.18 -6.55 -1.14
N TYR A 40 -8.06 -5.61 -1.45
CA TYR A 40 -7.89 -4.69 -2.57
C TYR A 40 -6.66 -3.78 -2.42
N VAL A 41 -6.54 -3.13 -1.26
CA VAL A 41 -5.44 -2.19 -0.99
C VAL A 41 -4.10 -2.92 -1.00
N THR A 42 -3.99 -4.06 -0.32
CA THR A 42 -2.75 -4.85 -0.30
C THR A 42 -2.37 -5.39 -1.68
N SER A 43 -3.35 -5.80 -2.50
CA SER A 43 -3.09 -6.23 -3.88
C SER A 43 -2.53 -5.10 -4.74
N LYS A 44 -3.05 -3.87 -4.57
CA LYS A 44 -2.52 -2.68 -5.28
C LYS A 44 -1.12 -2.30 -4.82
N ILE A 45 -0.84 -2.37 -3.53
CA ILE A 45 0.49 -2.15 -2.96
C ILE A 45 1.48 -3.16 -3.55
N LEU A 46 1.12 -4.46 -3.56
CA LEU A 46 1.93 -5.53 -4.12
C LEU A 46 2.25 -5.28 -5.59
N HIS A 47 1.24 -4.97 -6.41
CA HIS A 47 1.44 -4.68 -7.82
C HIS A 47 2.43 -3.52 -8.03
N LEU A 48 2.32 -2.45 -7.24
CA LEU A 48 3.24 -1.31 -7.32
C LEU A 48 4.64 -1.69 -6.84
N ALA A 49 4.77 -2.49 -5.78
CA ALA A 49 6.06 -2.95 -5.27
C ALA A 49 6.79 -3.83 -6.31
N GLN A 50 6.08 -4.72 -7.00
CA GLN A 50 6.65 -5.56 -8.07
C GLN A 50 7.04 -4.73 -9.30
N SER A 51 6.19 -3.78 -9.70
CA SER A 51 6.36 -3.05 -10.96
C SER A 51 7.27 -1.83 -10.87
N GLN A 52 7.47 -1.26 -9.67
CA GLN A 52 8.13 0.05 -9.52
C GLN A 52 9.19 0.04 -8.42
N GLU A 53 10.47 0.14 -8.81
CA GLU A 53 11.58 0.25 -7.86
C GLU A 53 11.46 1.48 -6.97
N LYS A 54 10.99 2.61 -7.53
CA LYS A 54 10.74 3.85 -6.78
C LYS A 54 9.81 3.61 -5.59
N THR A 55 8.73 2.84 -5.79
CA THR A 55 7.78 2.46 -4.73
C THR A 55 8.48 1.71 -3.61
N ARG A 56 9.32 0.72 -3.96
CA ARG A 56 10.05 -0.06 -2.95
C ARG A 56 10.99 0.83 -2.12
N ARG A 57 11.73 1.72 -2.79
CA ARG A 57 12.62 2.68 -2.11
C ARG A 57 11.87 3.64 -1.21
N GLU A 58 10.68 4.10 -1.60
CA GLU A 58 9.86 4.99 -0.77
C GLU A 58 9.29 4.26 0.46
N MET A 59 8.94 2.98 0.34
CA MET A 59 8.48 2.18 1.48
C MET A 59 9.61 1.81 2.45
N THR A 60 10.85 1.70 1.97
CA THR A 60 12.04 1.43 2.81
C THR A 60 12.84 2.68 3.18
N ALA A 61 12.40 3.87 2.75
CA ALA A 61 13.06 5.12 3.06
C ALA A 61 12.98 5.41 4.57
N LYS A 62 14.04 6.02 5.12
CA LYS A 62 14.06 6.48 6.50
C LYS A 62 12.91 7.48 6.73
N GLY A 63 12.08 7.21 7.75
CA GLY A 63 10.90 8.01 8.08
C GLY A 63 9.60 7.57 7.38
N SER A 64 9.64 6.51 6.55
CA SER A 64 8.44 5.88 6.00
C SER A 64 7.80 4.97 7.04
N THR A 65 6.48 5.05 7.19
CA THR A 65 5.67 4.15 8.04
C THR A 65 5.28 2.86 7.31
N GLY A 66 5.70 2.67 6.06
CA GLY A 66 5.24 1.56 5.22
C GLY A 66 5.49 0.19 5.83
N MET A 67 6.68 -0.03 6.42
CA MET A 67 7.01 -1.31 7.06
C MET A 67 6.17 -1.56 8.31
N GLU A 68 5.97 -0.54 9.13
CA GLU A 68 5.19 -0.62 10.38
C GLU A 68 3.72 -0.94 10.09
N VAL A 69 3.12 -0.25 9.10
CA VAL A 69 1.73 -0.50 8.69
C VAL A 69 1.58 -1.92 8.15
N LEU A 70 2.50 -2.41 7.31
CA LEU A 70 2.44 -3.77 6.76
C LEU A 70 2.53 -4.83 7.87
N LEU A 71 3.46 -4.68 8.82
CA LEU A 71 3.62 -5.62 9.93
C LEU A 71 2.43 -5.58 10.90
N SER A 72 1.92 -4.40 11.22
CA SER A 72 0.71 -4.24 12.04
C SER A 72 -0.51 -4.87 11.36
N THR A 73 -0.66 -4.70 10.04
CA THR A 73 -1.72 -5.37 9.27
C THR A 73 -1.60 -6.89 9.36
N LEU A 74 -0.37 -7.42 9.22
CA LEU A 74 -0.09 -8.85 9.26
C LEU A 74 -0.41 -9.46 10.62
N GLU A 75 -0.13 -8.74 11.71
CA GLU A 75 -0.43 -9.18 13.07
C GLU A 75 -1.93 -9.25 13.35
N ASN A 76 -2.71 -8.31 12.78
CA ASN A 76 -4.13 -8.16 13.08
C ASN A 76 -5.07 -8.89 12.10
N THR A 77 -4.61 -9.18 10.88
CA THR A 77 -5.46 -9.81 9.86
C THR A 77 -5.67 -11.31 10.11
N LYS A 78 -6.90 -11.78 9.88
CA LYS A 78 -7.25 -13.21 9.79
C LYS A 78 -7.47 -13.66 8.34
N ASP A 79 -7.40 -12.73 7.39
CA ASP A 79 -7.61 -12.98 5.98
C ASP A 79 -6.32 -13.51 5.33
N LEU A 80 -6.40 -14.73 4.79
CA LEU A 80 -5.26 -15.43 4.21
C LEU A 80 -4.67 -14.71 2.99
N GLN A 81 -5.50 -14.08 2.16
CA GLN A 81 -5.04 -13.40 0.95
C GLN A 81 -4.31 -12.11 1.30
N THR A 82 -4.83 -11.35 2.27
CA THR A 82 -4.16 -10.18 2.83
C THR A 82 -2.80 -10.57 3.41
N THR A 83 -2.74 -11.66 4.17
CA THR A 83 -1.47 -12.23 4.69
C THR A 83 -0.49 -12.55 3.57
N LEU A 84 -0.92 -13.29 2.54
CA LEU A 84 -0.07 -13.64 1.40
C LEU A 84 0.43 -12.39 0.65
N ASN A 85 -0.45 -11.42 0.41
CA ASN A 85 -0.09 -10.17 -0.26
C ASN A 85 0.99 -9.42 0.52
N ILE A 86 0.85 -9.30 1.84
CA ILE A 86 1.82 -8.62 2.71
C ILE A 86 3.16 -9.36 2.69
N LEU A 87 3.17 -10.69 2.84
CA LEU A 87 4.40 -11.47 2.77
C LEU A 87 5.11 -11.29 1.42
N CYS A 88 4.37 -11.31 0.30
CA CYS A 88 4.93 -11.03 -1.02
C CYS A 88 5.52 -9.61 -1.11
N ILE A 89 4.83 -8.60 -0.57
CA ILE A 89 5.36 -7.22 -0.52
C ILE A 89 6.67 -7.18 0.26
N LEU A 90 6.73 -7.82 1.42
CA LEU A 90 7.95 -7.86 2.25
C LEU A 90 9.10 -8.55 1.52
N VAL A 91 8.83 -9.64 0.80
CA VAL A 91 9.83 -10.32 -0.06
C VAL A 91 10.35 -9.38 -1.14
N GLU A 92 9.48 -8.65 -1.84
CA GLU A 92 9.90 -7.68 -2.86
C GLU A 92 10.77 -6.56 -2.26
N LEU A 93 10.44 -6.09 -1.06
CA LEU A 93 11.21 -5.04 -0.40
C LEU A 93 12.60 -5.49 0.04
N VAL A 94 12.70 -6.70 0.61
CA VAL A 94 13.97 -7.27 1.05
C VAL A 94 14.83 -7.68 -0.15
N SER A 95 14.23 -8.27 -1.19
CA SER A 95 14.94 -8.73 -2.39
C SER A 95 15.40 -7.58 -3.30
N ALA A 96 14.74 -6.42 -3.23
CA ALA A 96 15.20 -5.22 -3.91
C ALA A 96 16.46 -4.60 -3.29
N GLY A 97 16.77 -4.95 -2.04
CA GLY A 97 18.11 -4.81 -1.52
C GLY A 97 18.97 -5.86 -2.20
N LYS A 98 19.77 -5.45 -3.20
CA LYS A 98 20.80 -6.29 -3.81
C LYS A 98 21.55 -7.03 -2.69
N PHE A 99 21.35 -8.35 -2.57
CA PHE A 99 22.37 -9.20 -2.01
C PHE A 99 23.58 -9.02 -2.95
N CYS A 100 24.68 -8.54 -2.35
CA CYS A 100 25.90 -8.05 -3.00
C CYS A 100 26.33 -8.82 -4.26
#